data_AF-A0A1R0ZM02-F1
#
_entry.id   AF-A0A1R0ZM02-F1
#
_cell.length_a   1.000
_cell.length_b   1.000
_cell.length_c   1.000
_cell.angle_alpha   90.00
_cell.angle_beta   90.00
_cell.angle_gamma   90.00
#
_symmetry.space_group_name_H-M   'P 1'
#
loop_
_entity.id
_entity.type
_entity.pdbx_description
1 polymer ?
#
loop_
_entity_poly.entity_id
_entity_poly.type
_entity_poly.pdbx_seq_one_letter_code
_entity_poly.pdbx_strand_id
1 'polypeptide(L)'
;MNDNGLADLTHFLFPDEVMGQAVLDQLHTGLNAERICRLKYKEKEEMKDLCLQIHKDRILVICNSNPETLPYELKDESETESFCLQLFECENMKELFNHGIPALLMSKRKFEELKKSSCSSTLQMLSDCLAAETGDDVHSIQLARVMKCFMAEGELRLCTSSDSGWSFQKARFLGDHSSGWLLRMSSDPSKDWLIALPITKAQLCGSVTKWVLHSSAFLTPQ
;
A
#
# COMPACT_ATOMS: atom_id res chain seq x y z
N MET A 1 -26.49 -11.39 9.35
CA MET A 1 -25.43 -10.91 8.44
C MET A 1 -25.10 -9.50 8.94
N ASN A 2 -23.88 -9.25 9.43
CA ASN A 2 -23.55 -7.98 10.11
C ASN A 2 -23.35 -6.87 9.09
N ASP A 3 -24.35 -6.02 8.88
CA ASP A 3 -24.28 -4.85 8.00
C ASP A 3 -23.11 -3.90 8.34
N ASN A 4 -22.68 -3.90 9.61
CA ASN A 4 -21.52 -3.12 10.07
C ASN A 4 -20.21 -3.52 9.37
N GLY A 5 -20.01 -4.81 9.05
CA GLY A 5 -18.77 -5.26 8.41
C GLY A 5 -18.63 -4.77 6.97
N LEU A 6 -19.75 -4.66 6.25
CA LEU A 6 -19.76 -4.11 4.89
C LEU A 6 -19.48 -2.61 4.90
N ALA A 7 -20.09 -1.88 5.83
CA ALA A 7 -19.86 -0.45 6.00
C ALA A 7 -18.38 -0.14 6.33
N ASP A 8 -17.78 -0.90 7.24
CA ASP A 8 -16.37 -0.74 7.63
C ASP A 8 -15.43 -1.02 6.45
N LEU A 9 -15.64 -2.13 5.74
CA LEU A 9 -14.88 -2.49 4.54
C LEU A 9 -14.98 -1.41 3.47
N THR A 10 -16.19 -0.92 3.22
CA THR A 10 -16.46 0.12 2.23
C THR A 10 -15.72 1.39 2.56
N HIS A 11 -15.92 1.93 3.75
CA HIS A 11 -15.30 3.17 4.19
C HIS A 11 -13.77 3.06 4.19
N PHE A 12 -13.24 1.89 4.56
CA PHE A 12 -11.81 1.67 4.55
C PHE A 12 -11.24 1.52 3.14
N LEU A 13 -11.80 0.67 2.28
CA LEU A 13 -11.25 0.41 0.94
C LEU A 13 -11.53 1.57 -0.05
N PHE A 14 -12.66 2.26 0.09
CA PHE A 14 -13.15 3.28 -0.85
C PHE A 14 -13.52 4.59 -0.15
N PRO A 15 -12.56 5.29 0.49
CA PRO A 15 -12.87 6.52 1.23
C PRO A 15 -13.21 7.73 0.35
N ASP A 16 -12.78 7.73 -0.91
CA ASP A 16 -12.84 8.90 -1.81
C ASP A 16 -13.95 8.78 -2.87
N GLU A 17 -14.69 7.67 -2.91
CA GLU A 17 -15.66 7.40 -3.97
C GLU A 17 -17.11 7.64 -3.53
N VAL A 18 -17.87 8.30 -4.40
CA VAL A 18 -19.32 8.32 -4.31
C VAL A 18 -19.81 6.91 -4.65
N MET A 19 -20.39 6.25 -3.65
CA MET A 19 -20.85 4.87 -3.68
C MET A 19 -21.69 4.54 -4.93
N GLY A 20 -21.05 3.93 -5.93
CA GLY A 20 -21.74 3.30 -7.05
C GLY A 20 -22.21 1.90 -6.67
N GLN A 21 -23.35 1.48 -7.20
CA GLN A 21 -23.91 0.13 -6.96
C GLN A 21 -22.90 -0.99 -7.28
N ALA A 22 -22.05 -0.80 -8.29
CA ALA A 22 -21.01 -1.76 -8.67
C ALA A 22 -19.98 -2.05 -7.54
N VAL A 23 -19.57 -1.03 -6.78
CA VAL A 23 -18.63 -1.19 -5.65
C VAL A 23 -19.30 -1.93 -4.50
N LEU A 24 -20.58 -1.66 -4.24
CA LEU A 24 -21.37 -2.39 -3.25
C LEU A 24 -21.52 -3.86 -3.62
N ASP A 25 -21.89 -4.15 -4.86
CA ASP A 25 -22.07 -5.52 -5.35
C ASP A 25 -20.74 -6.30 -5.26
N GLN A 26 -19.63 -5.65 -5.65
CA GLN A 26 -18.28 -6.17 -5.48
C GLN A 26 -17.94 -6.47 -4.02
N LEU A 27 -18.25 -5.57 -3.09
CA LEU A 27 -17.94 -5.80 -1.68
C LEU A 27 -18.83 -6.87 -1.07
N HIS A 28 -20.08 -6.98 -1.52
CA HIS A 28 -20.99 -8.07 -1.13
C HIS A 28 -20.42 -9.45 -1.48
N THR A 29 -19.82 -9.61 -2.66
CA THR A 29 -19.13 -10.88 -3.01
C THR A 29 -17.88 -11.09 -2.15
N GLY A 30 -17.19 -10.00 -1.80
CA GLY A 30 -15.99 -10.00 -0.96
C GLY A 30 -16.23 -10.29 0.51
N LEU A 31 -17.46 -10.25 1.03
CA LEU A 31 -17.75 -10.51 2.46
C LEU A 31 -17.30 -11.90 2.92
N ASN A 32 -17.26 -12.88 2.02
CA ASN A 32 -16.79 -14.24 2.29
C ASN A 32 -15.30 -14.44 1.97
N ALA A 33 -14.58 -13.38 1.59
CA ALA A 33 -13.14 -13.44 1.38
C ALA A 33 -12.42 -13.51 2.73
N GLU A 34 -11.27 -14.19 2.75
CA GLU A 34 -10.39 -14.19 3.92
C GLU A 34 -9.60 -12.89 3.99
N ARG A 35 -9.25 -12.32 2.83
CA ARG A 35 -8.51 -11.07 2.71
C ARG A 35 -9.02 -10.26 1.53
N ILE A 36 -9.01 -8.94 1.68
CA ILE A 36 -9.33 -8.00 0.60
C ILE A 36 -8.24 -6.94 0.56
N CYS A 37 -7.76 -6.57 -0.63
CA CYS A 37 -6.82 -5.48 -0.80
C CYS A 37 -7.31 -4.52 -1.87
N ARG A 38 -7.37 -3.23 -1.57
CA ARG A 38 -7.37 -2.21 -2.64
C ARG A 38 -5.95 -1.68 -2.81
N LEU A 39 -5.50 -1.68 -4.04
CA LEU A 39 -4.20 -1.18 -4.45
C LEU A 39 -4.39 -0.09 -5.49
N LYS A 40 -3.94 1.11 -5.15
CA LYS A 40 -3.71 2.20 -6.10
C LYS A 40 -2.22 2.29 -6.33
N TYR A 41 -1.77 2.24 -7.57
CA TYR A 41 -0.37 2.39 -7.92
C TYR A 41 -0.26 3.27 -9.16
N LYS A 42 0.58 4.28 -9.09
CA LYS A 42 0.88 5.18 -10.20
C LYS A 42 2.38 5.16 -10.45
N GLU A 43 2.78 4.91 -11.68
CA GLU A 43 4.16 5.04 -12.14
C GLU A 43 4.11 5.82 -13.45
N LYS A 44 4.84 6.96 -13.51
CA LYS A 44 4.74 7.92 -14.62
C LYS A 44 3.29 8.41 -14.82
N GLU A 45 2.71 8.20 -16.00
CA GLU A 45 1.34 8.60 -16.35
C GLU A 45 0.32 7.46 -16.18
N GLU A 46 0.76 6.25 -15.89
CA GLU A 46 -0.12 5.09 -15.76
C GLU A 46 -0.61 4.94 -14.32
N MET A 47 -1.92 4.84 -14.15
CA MET A 47 -2.56 4.60 -12.86
C MET A 47 -3.30 3.26 -12.91
N LYS A 48 -2.99 2.39 -11.95
CA LYS A 48 -3.63 1.10 -11.71
C LYS A 48 -4.41 1.20 -10.41
N ASP A 49 -5.73 1.02 -10.47
CA ASP A 49 -6.61 0.95 -9.29
C ASP A 49 -7.35 -0.39 -9.30
N LEU A 50 -6.91 -1.29 -8.42
CA LEU A 50 -7.36 -2.67 -8.39
C LEU A 50 -7.88 -3.04 -7.00
N CYS A 51 -8.82 -3.98 -6.97
CA CYS A 51 -9.26 -4.64 -5.76
C CYS A 51 -9.06 -6.15 -5.90
N LEU A 52 -8.34 -6.74 -4.95
CA LEU A 52 -8.06 -8.16 -4.84
C LEU A 52 -8.96 -8.75 -3.77
N GLN A 53 -9.69 -9.81 -4.09
CA GLN A 53 -10.47 -10.60 -3.12
C GLN A 53 -9.87 -12.00 -3.05
N ILE A 54 -9.32 -12.35 -1.89
CA ILE A 54 -8.65 -13.63 -1.66
C ILE A 54 -9.61 -14.51 -0.87
N HIS A 55 -10.16 -15.50 -1.54
CA HIS A 55 -10.99 -16.55 -0.96
C HIS A 55 -10.14 -17.80 -0.68
N LYS A 56 -10.75 -18.80 -0.04
CA LYS A 56 -10.09 -20.08 0.29
C LYS A 56 -9.60 -20.84 -0.95
N ASP A 57 -10.33 -20.72 -2.04
CA ASP A 57 -10.20 -21.54 -3.24
C ASP A 57 -9.80 -20.74 -4.49
N ARG A 58 -9.84 -19.41 -4.43
CA ARG A 58 -9.59 -18.53 -5.57
C ARG A 58 -9.17 -17.13 -5.18
N ILE A 59 -8.50 -16.44 -6.09
CA ILE A 59 -8.16 -15.02 -5.98
C ILE A 59 -8.82 -14.28 -7.14
N LEU A 60 -9.70 -13.34 -6.82
CA LEU A 60 -10.35 -12.48 -7.80
C LEU A 60 -9.66 -11.12 -7.85
N VAL A 61 -9.51 -10.59 -9.05
CA VAL A 61 -8.96 -9.26 -9.27
C VAL A 61 -9.95 -8.45 -10.08
N ILE A 62 -10.20 -7.24 -9.58
CA ILE A 62 -11.26 -6.35 -10.06
C ILE A 62 -10.61 -5.01 -10.38
N CYS A 63 -10.78 -4.55 -11.62
CA CYS A 63 -10.23 -3.27 -12.07
C CYS A 63 -11.23 -2.15 -11.78
N ASN A 64 -10.90 -1.27 -10.84
CA ASN A 64 -11.76 -0.14 -10.48
C ASN A 64 -11.65 1.00 -11.52
N SER A 65 -10.54 1.07 -12.25
CA SER A 65 -10.34 2.06 -13.33
C SER A 65 -11.23 1.82 -14.55
N ASN A 66 -11.73 0.60 -14.73
CA ASN A 66 -12.67 0.26 -15.81
C ASN A 66 -13.76 -0.68 -15.28
N PRO A 67 -14.87 -0.13 -14.73
CA PRO A 67 -15.93 -0.91 -14.09
C PRO A 67 -16.65 -1.90 -15.01
N GLU A 68 -16.54 -1.73 -16.33
CA GLU A 68 -17.11 -2.67 -17.31
C GLU A 68 -16.25 -3.94 -17.48
N THR A 69 -15.01 -3.92 -16.97
CA THR A 69 -14.12 -5.08 -17.03
C THR A 69 -14.59 -6.11 -16.02
N LEU A 70 -14.90 -7.31 -16.50
CA LEU A 70 -15.26 -8.43 -15.64
C LEU A 70 -14.10 -8.78 -14.69
N PRO A 71 -14.41 -9.19 -13.44
CA PRO A 71 -13.40 -9.75 -12.56
C PRO A 71 -12.65 -10.88 -13.24
N TYR A 72 -11.33 -10.92 -13.07
CA TYR A 72 -10.51 -12.01 -13.55
C TYR A 72 -9.97 -12.82 -12.37
N GLU A 73 -9.85 -14.13 -12.55
CA GLU A 73 -9.39 -15.06 -11.51
C GLU A 73 -7.94 -15.48 -11.76
N LEU A 74 -7.10 -15.40 -10.73
CA LEU A 74 -5.75 -15.94 -10.74
C LEU A 74 -5.81 -17.42 -10.38
N LYS A 75 -5.35 -18.28 -11.29
CA LYS A 75 -5.52 -19.74 -11.22
C LYS A 75 -4.48 -20.43 -10.35
N ASP A 76 -3.26 -19.90 -10.34
CA ASP A 76 -2.15 -20.50 -9.62
C ASP A 76 -1.12 -19.47 -9.13
N GLU A 77 -0.12 -19.99 -8.41
CA GLU A 77 0.98 -19.21 -7.85
C GLU A 77 1.80 -18.49 -8.93
N SER A 78 2.07 -19.15 -10.06
CA SER A 78 2.84 -18.56 -11.15
C SER A 78 2.08 -17.41 -11.82
N GLU A 79 0.77 -17.54 -11.99
CA GLU A 79 -0.07 -16.48 -12.53
C GLU A 79 -0.15 -15.29 -11.56
N THR A 80 -0.23 -15.57 -10.25
CA THR A 80 -0.23 -14.54 -9.21
C THR A 80 1.11 -13.79 -9.15
N GLU A 81 2.22 -14.50 -9.24
CA GLU A 81 3.56 -13.91 -9.33
C GLU A 81 3.69 -13.02 -10.58
N SER A 82 3.32 -13.56 -11.74
CA SER A 82 3.36 -12.82 -13.01
C SER A 82 2.48 -11.57 -12.96
N PHE A 83 1.28 -11.68 -12.40
CA PHE A 83 0.40 -10.54 -12.21
C PHE A 83 1.04 -9.45 -11.34
N CYS A 84 1.64 -9.82 -10.22
CA CYS A 84 2.30 -8.86 -9.33
C CYS A 84 3.52 -8.20 -9.99
N LEU A 85 4.30 -8.95 -10.78
CA LEU A 85 5.41 -8.37 -11.56
C LEU A 85 4.91 -7.32 -12.55
N GLN A 86 3.82 -7.61 -13.27
CA GLN A 86 3.21 -6.67 -14.22
C GLN A 86 2.60 -5.45 -13.52
N LEU A 87 1.94 -5.67 -12.38
CA LEU A 87 1.31 -4.61 -11.59
C LEU A 87 2.33 -3.54 -11.19
N PHE A 88 3.49 -3.98 -10.70
CA PHE A 88 4.56 -3.11 -10.26
C PHE A 88 5.61 -2.82 -11.34
N GLU A 89 5.42 -3.23 -12.60
CA GLU A 89 6.44 -3.09 -13.66
C GLU A 89 7.83 -3.56 -13.21
N CYS A 90 7.86 -4.71 -12.56
CA CYS A 90 9.05 -5.28 -11.95
C CYS A 90 9.55 -6.49 -12.76
N GLU A 91 10.86 -6.59 -12.96
CA GLU A 91 11.45 -7.70 -13.72
C GLU A 91 11.55 -8.98 -12.90
N ASN A 92 11.78 -8.87 -11.58
CA ASN A 92 11.85 -10.00 -10.66
C ASN A 92 11.60 -9.58 -9.20
N MET A 93 11.25 -10.54 -8.35
CA MET A 93 11.03 -10.31 -6.91
C MET A 93 12.24 -10.73 -6.05
N LYS A 94 13.38 -11.08 -6.66
CA LYS A 94 14.51 -11.75 -5.99
C LYS A 94 15.48 -10.76 -5.37
N GLU A 95 14.96 -9.84 -4.58
CA GLU A 95 15.80 -8.91 -3.81
C GLU A 95 15.60 -9.13 -2.33
N LEU A 96 16.70 -9.45 -1.64
CA LEU A 96 16.70 -9.64 -0.19
C LEU A 96 16.51 -8.30 0.50
N PHE A 97 15.81 -8.29 1.63
CA PHE A 97 15.75 -7.13 2.49
C PHE A 97 17.15 -6.77 2.97
N ASN A 98 17.57 -5.54 2.71
CA ASN A 98 18.86 -5.06 3.19
C ASN A 98 18.68 -4.65 4.67
N HIS A 99 18.86 -5.62 5.58
CA HIS A 99 18.59 -5.47 7.02
C HIS A 99 19.45 -4.42 7.74
N GLY A 100 20.30 -3.67 7.02
CA GLY A 100 21.19 -2.64 7.57
C GLY A 100 20.64 -1.21 7.50
N ILE A 101 19.52 -0.96 6.83
CA ILE A 101 18.97 0.40 6.69
C ILE A 101 17.84 0.59 7.71
N PRO A 102 18.00 1.47 8.73
CA PRO A 102 17.00 1.68 9.77
C PRO A 102 15.73 2.31 9.21
N ALA A 103 14.59 1.92 9.79
CA ALA A 103 13.32 2.59 9.53
C ALA A 103 13.27 3.92 10.28
N LEU A 104 12.64 4.93 9.67
CA LEU A 104 12.39 6.22 10.31
C LEU A 104 11.04 6.20 11.01
N LEU A 105 11.01 6.55 12.29
CA LEU A 105 9.79 6.77 13.06
C LEU A 105 9.52 8.28 13.16
N MET A 106 8.30 8.71 12.87
CA MET A 106 7.91 10.12 12.92
C MET A 106 6.41 10.30 13.18
N SER A 107 5.99 11.52 13.51
CA SER A 107 4.57 11.91 13.49
C SER A 107 3.97 11.76 12.08
N LYS A 108 2.83 11.07 12.00
CA LYS A 108 2.05 10.96 10.76
C LYS A 108 1.58 12.33 10.30
N ARG A 109 1.10 13.17 11.21
CA ARG A 109 0.66 14.54 10.91
C ARG A 109 1.83 15.37 10.37
N LYS A 110 2.99 15.30 11.01
CA LYS A 110 4.17 16.04 10.55
C LYS A 110 4.61 15.61 9.16
N PHE A 111 4.63 14.30 8.89
CA PHE A 111 4.92 13.78 7.56
C PHE A 111 3.95 14.32 6.51
N GLU A 112 2.64 14.33 6.78
CA GLU A 112 1.63 14.85 5.84
C GLU A 112 1.79 16.37 5.59
N GLU A 113 2.15 17.14 6.61
CA GLU A 113 2.49 18.57 6.45
C GLU A 113 3.69 18.75 5.52
N LEU A 114 4.76 18.01 5.76
CA LEU A 114 5.99 18.05 4.97
C LEU A 114 5.75 17.56 3.53
N LYS A 115 4.91 16.53 3.34
CA LYS A 115 4.53 16.03 2.01
C LYS A 115 3.75 17.09 1.24
N LYS A 116 2.81 17.80 1.88
CA LYS A 116 2.03 18.87 1.24
C LYS A 116 2.89 20.06 0.82
N SER A 117 3.93 20.38 1.59
CA SER A 117 4.86 21.47 1.27
C SER A 117 6.08 21.04 0.46
N SER A 118 6.21 19.78 0.04
CA SER A 118 7.44 19.27 -0.58
C SER A 118 7.75 19.94 -1.93
N CYS A 119 6.71 20.29 -2.69
CA CYS A 119 6.85 20.99 -3.98
C CYS A 119 7.46 22.40 -3.81
N SER A 120 7.09 23.11 -2.75
CA SER A 120 7.56 24.48 -2.48
C SER A 120 8.80 24.55 -1.59
N SER A 121 9.14 23.48 -0.86
CA SER A 121 10.31 23.42 0.02
C SER A 121 11.57 23.08 -0.77
N THR A 122 12.72 23.63 -0.36
CA THR A 122 14.01 23.14 -0.88
C THR A 122 14.29 21.73 -0.33
N LEU A 123 15.16 20.97 -1.02
CA LEU A 123 15.56 19.65 -0.52
C LEU A 123 16.19 19.75 0.88
N GLN A 124 17.04 20.77 1.11
CA GLN A 124 17.68 21.02 2.39
C GLN A 124 16.66 21.27 3.50
N MET A 125 15.67 22.14 3.27
CA MET A 125 14.64 22.42 4.27
C MET A 125 13.84 21.17 4.63
N LEU A 126 13.51 20.35 3.63
CA LEU A 126 12.76 19.11 3.85
C LEU A 126 13.59 18.08 4.62
N SER A 127 14.88 17.92 4.28
CA SER A 127 15.78 17.01 5.00
C SER A 127 16.01 17.45 6.44
N ASP A 128 16.20 18.75 6.69
CA ASP A 128 16.41 19.28 8.05
C ASP A 128 15.17 19.07 8.92
N CYS A 129 13.98 19.27 8.34
CA CYS A 129 12.73 19.02 9.06
C CYS A 129 12.51 17.54 9.37
N LEU A 130 12.83 16.64 8.44
CA LEU A 130 12.75 15.19 8.67
C LEU A 130 13.80 14.74 9.70
N ALA A 131 15.02 15.26 9.64
CA ALA A 131 16.08 14.93 10.58
C ALA A 131 15.72 15.39 12.00
N ALA A 132 15.17 16.60 12.15
CA ALA A 132 14.70 17.10 13.44
C ALA A 132 13.57 16.24 14.04
N GLU A 133 12.72 15.65 13.20
CA GLU A 133 11.60 14.81 13.63
C GLU A 133 12.04 13.37 13.93
N THR A 134 12.97 12.82 13.15
CA THR A 134 13.37 11.40 13.22
C THR A 134 14.62 11.15 14.05
N GLY A 135 15.45 12.17 14.25
CA GLY A 135 16.78 12.04 14.83
C GLY A 135 17.81 11.37 13.91
N ASP A 136 17.51 11.20 12.61
CA ASP A 136 18.41 10.56 11.64
C ASP A 136 18.64 11.48 10.44
N ASP A 137 19.85 12.03 10.31
CA ASP A 137 20.21 12.93 9.21
C ASP A 137 20.31 12.20 7.86
N VAL A 138 20.91 11.01 7.85
CA VAL A 138 21.31 10.30 6.63
C VAL A 138 20.08 9.81 5.87
N HIS A 139 19.19 9.13 6.56
CA HIS A 139 17.99 8.55 5.96
C HIS A 139 16.90 9.60 5.74
N SER A 140 16.89 10.67 6.53
CA SER A 140 16.02 11.83 6.27
C SER A 140 16.33 12.51 4.95
N ILE A 141 17.61 12.65 4.59
CA ILE A 141 18.00 13.18 3.28
C ILE A 141 17.50 12.27 2.15
N GLN A 142 17.59 10.95 2.31
CA GLN A 142 17.12 9.99 1.30
C GLN A 142 15.59 10.04 1.14
N LEU A 143 14.84 10.05 2.24
CA LEU A 143 13.38 10.19 2.19
C LEU A 143 12.97 11.55 1.59
N ALA A 144 13.65 12.65 1.96
CA ALA A 144 13.39 13.98 1.40
C ALA A 144 13.55 14.02 -0.13
N ARG A 145 14.56 13.33 -0.67
CA ARG A 145 14.79 13.22 -2.13
C ARG A 145 13.60 12.55 -2.82
N VAL A 146 13.18 11.39 -2.31
CA VAL A 146 12.04 10.66 -2.88
C VAL A 146 10.75 11.47 -2.74
N MET A 147 10.50 12.11 -1.59
CA MET A 147 9.31 12.96 -1.40
C MET A 147 9.24 14.14 -2.38
N LYS A 148 10.39 14.65 -2.84
CA LYS A 148 10.46 15.79 -3.78
C LYS A 148 10.34 15.36 -5.24
N CYS A 149 10.87 14.18 -5.60
CA CYS A 149 11.01 13.74 -6.99
C CYS A 149 10.62 12.28 -7.19
N PHE A 150 9.51 11.83 -6.60
CA PHE A 150 9.01 10.47 -6.81
C PHE A 150 8.55 10.28 -8.27
N MET A 151 8.81 9.09 -8.79
CA MET A 151 8.35 8.63 -10.11
C MET A 151 7.25 7.57 -9.99
N ALA A 152 7.16 6.95 -8.81
CA ALA A 152 6.14 5.98 -8.45
C ALA A 152 5.53 6.31 -7.09
N GLU A 153 4.22 6.16 -6.98
CA GLU A 153 3.50 6.21 -5.72
C GLU A 153 2.45 5.11 -5.63
N GLY A 154 2.19 4.63 -4.43
CA GLY A 154 1.16 3.62 -4.21
C GLY A 154 0.45 3.78 -2.88
N GLU A 155 -0.77 3.27 -2.81
CA GLU A 155 -1.53 3.08 -1.58
C GLU A 155 -2.08 1.66 -1.56
N LEU A 156 -1.81 0.97 -0.45
CA LEU A 156 -2.31 -0.37 -0.17
C LEU A 156 -3.23 -0.29 1.04
N ARG A 157 -4.44 -0.82 0.88
CA ARG A 157 -5.45 -0.96 1.93
C ARG A 157 -5.79 -2.41 2.08
N LEU A 158 -5.31 -3.01 3.16
CA LEU A 158 -5.37 -4.45 3.40
C LEU A 158 -6.40 -4.73 4.49
N CYS A 159 -7.36 -5.59 4.17
CA CYS A 159 -8.35 -6.11 5.09
C CYS A 159 -8.09 -7.61 5.29
N THR A 160 -8.05 -8.08 6.52
CA THR A 160 -7.95 -9.51 6.84
C THR A 160 -9.06 -9.90 7.81
N SER A 161 -9.85 -10.91 7.43
CA SER A 161 -10.95 -11.43 8.22
C SER A 161 -10.44 -12.39 9.28
N SER A 162 -11.07 -12.35 10.45
CA SER A 162 -10.82 -13.23 11.58
C SER A 162 -12.12 -13.49 12.34
N ASP A 163 -12.09 -14.38 13.32
CA ASP A 163 -13.23 -14.63 14.21
C ASP A 163 -13.67 -13.37 14.97
N SER A 164 -12.76 -12.40 15.15
CA SER A 164 -13.03 -11.10 15.81
C SER A 164 -13.55 -10.01 14.84
N GLY A 165 -13.72 -10.35 13.56
CA GLY A 165 -14.06 -9.43 12.48
C GLY A 165 -12.86 -9.03 11.64
N TRP A 166 -13.02 -7.91 10.93
CA TRP A 166 -12.01 -7.38 10.00
C TRP A 166 -10.92 -6.60 10.72
N SER A 167 -9.67 -6.88 10.34
CA SER A 167 -8.51 -6.08 10.68
C SER A 167 -8.06 -5.26 9.48
N PHE A 168 -7.66 -4.01 9.72
CA PHE A 168 -7.38 -3.02 8.68
C PHE A 168 -5.96 -2.49 8.76
N GLN A 169 -5.21 -2.58 7.66
CA GLN A 169 -3.85 -2.06 7.55
C GLN A 169 -3.71 -1.16 6.34
N LYS A 170 -3.09 0.00 6.53
CA LYS A 170 -2.81 0.95 5.47
C LYS A 170 -1.30 1.11 5.30
N ALA A 171 -0.84 1.00 4.07
CA ALA A 171 0.52 1.33 3.69
C ALA A 171 0.53 2.23 2.45
N ARG A 172 1.59 3.01 2.29
CA ARG A 172 1.86 3.76 1.06
C ARG A 172 3.25 3.48 0.58
N PHE A 173 3.45 3.56 -0.72
CA PHE A 173 4.76 3.49 -1.34
C PHE A 173 5.08 4.83 -1.99
N LEU A 174 6.34 5.25 -1.87
CA LEU A 174 6.92 6.33 -2.67
C LEU A 174 8.23 5.81 -3.21
N GLY A 175 8.47 5.97 -4.50
CA GLY A 175 9.71 5.54 -5.14
C GLY A 175 10.16 6.49 -6.23
N ASP A 176 11.47 6.58 -6.40
CA ASP A 176 12.11 7.13 -7.59
C ASP A 176 12.81 6.01 -8.39
N HIS A 177 13.62 6.36 -9.39
CA HIS A 177 14.35 5.42 -10.22
C HIS A 177 15.41 4.58 -9.48
N SER A 178 15.76 4.95 -8.25
CA SER A 178 16.91 4.41 -7.50
C SER A 178 16.55 3.86 -6.13
N SER A 179 15.48 4.36 -5.51
CA SER A 179 15.13 4.07 -4.11
C SER A 179 13.62 4.15 -3.89
N GLY A 180 13.15 3.49 -2.84
CA GLY A 180 11.75 3.53 -2.45
C GLY A 180 11.56 3.46 -0.94
N TRP A 181 10.36 3.82 -0.53
CA TRP A 181 9.96 3.90 0.86
C TRP A 181 8.56 3.35 1.02
N LEU A 182 8.41 2.38 1.92
CA LEU A 182 7.12 1.94 2.42
C LEU A 182 6.78 2.73 3.68
N LEU A 183 5.68 3.48 3.61
CA LEU A 183 5.15 4.26 4.71
C LEU A 183 4.01 3.47 5.34
N ARG A 184 4.23 2.96 6.56
CA ARG A 184 3.19 2.36 7.40
C ARG A 184 2.73 3.37 8.42
N MET A 185 1.43 3.48 8.60
CA MET A 185 0.86 4.49 9.49
C MET A 185 -0.35 3.95 10.21
N SER A 186 -0.66 4.56 11.35
CA SER A 186 -1.87 4.21 12.08
C SER A 186 -3.13 4.46 11.23
N SER A 187 -4.00 3.45 11.17
CA SER A 187 -5.39 3.58 10.73
C SER A 187 -6.28 4.22 11.80
N ASP A 188 -5.87 4.17 13.06
CA ASP A 188 -6.56 4.79 14.19
C ASP A 188 -6.24 6.30 14.24
N PRO A 189 -7.24 7.20 14.12
CA PRO A 189 -7.04 8.64 14.08
C PRO A 189 -6.52 9.22 15.40
N SER A 190 -6.65 8.51 16.52
CA SER A 190 -6.10 8.93 17.82
C SER A 190 -4.59 8.73 17.94
N LYS A 191 -4.00 7.93 17.04
CA LYS A 191 -2.57 7.58 17.06
C LYS A 191 -1.83 8.32 15.94
N ASP A 192 -0.80 9.05 16.34
CA ASP A 192 0.01 9.86 15.43
C ASP A 192 1.39 9.25 15.20
N TRP A 193 1.44 8.08 14.58
CA TRP A 193 2.70 7.44 14.20
C TRP A 193 2.74 7.03 12.74
N LEU A 194 3.93 7.19 12.16
CA LEU A 194 4.31 6.71 10.84
C LEU A 194 5.71 6.09 10.92
N ILE A 195 5.86 4.93 10.30
CA ILE A 195 7.14 4.24 10.10
C ILE A 195 7.43 4.27 8.59
N ALA A 196 8.55 4.87 8.21
CA ALA A 196 9.05 4.85 6.84
C ALA A 196 10.19 3.82 6.74
N LEU A 197 9.95 2.75 6.00
CA LEU A 197 10.90 1.66 5.76
C LEU A 197 11.49 1.81 4.36
N PRO A 198 12.82 1.91 4.21
CA PRO A 198 13.49 1.83 2.92
C PRO A 198 13.17 0.49 2.25
N ILE A 199 12.68 0.52 1.02
CA ILE A 199 12.30 -0.67 0.26
C ILE A 199 12.52 -0.45 -1.24
N THR A 200 12.90 -1.49 -1.97
CA THR A 200 12.90 -1.45 -3.43
C THR A 200 11.54 -1.85 -4.00
N LYS A 201 11.33 -1.56 -5.29
CA LYS A 201 10.14 -2.00 -6.02
C LYS A 201 10.02 -3.53 -6.05
N ALA A 202 11.13 -4.25 -6.19
CA ALA A 202 11.16 -5.71 -6.15
C ALA A 202 10.76 -6.27 -4.78
N GLN A 203 11.25 -5.69 -3.70
CA GLN A 203 10.87 -6.06 -2.34
C GLN A 203 9.39 -5.74 -2.05
N LEU A 204 8.86 -4.62 -2.53
CA LEU A 204 7.43 -4.31 -2.44
C LEU A 204 6.60 -5.35 -3.19
N CYS A 205 6.96 -5.62 -4.44
CA CYS A 205 6.31 -6.62 -5.29
C CYS A 205 6.26 -7.99 -4.59
N GLY A 206 7.42 -8.50 -4.14
CA GLY A 206 7.50 -9.76 -3.41
C GLY A 206 6.69 -9.78 -2.11
N SER A 207 6.61 -8.65 -1.40
CA SER A 207 5.82 -8.54 -0.17
C SER A 207 4.31 -8.60 -0.43
N VAL A 208 3.85 -7.97 -1.50
CA VAL A 208 2.45 -8.02 -1.93
C VAL A 208 2.10 -9.42 -2.41
N THR A 209 2.95 -10.03 -3.24
CA THR A 209 2.76 -11.40 -3.71
C THR A 209 2.70 -12.39 -2.55
N LYS A 210 3.61 -12.26 -1.59
CA LYS A 210 3.59 -13.09 -0.38
C LYS A 210 2.32 -12.87 0.43
N TRP A 211 1.86 -11.63 0.58
CA TRP A 211 0.61 -11.33 1.29
C TRP A 211 -0.63 -11.85 0.56
N VAL A 212 -0.63 -11.91 -0.77
CA VAL A 212 -1.73 -12.50 -1.55
C VAL A 212 -1.76 -14.02 -1.38
N LEU A 213 -0.61 -14.68 -1.60
CA LEU A 213 -0.50 -16.14 -1.61
C LEU A 213 -0.55 -16.78 -0.21
N HIS A 214 0.10 -16.15 0.77
CA HIS A 214 0.30 -16.73 2.09
C HIS A 214 -0.38 -15.86 3.13
N SER A 215 -1.16 -16.45 4.05
CA SER A 215 -1.77 -15.74 5.19
C SER A 215 -0.68 -15.24 6.13
N SER A 216 -0.04 -14.15 5.73
CA SER A 216 1.15 -13.59 6.32
C SER A 216 0.92 -12.12 6.63
N ALA A 217 1.53 -11.64 7.72
CA ALA A 217 1.49 -10.22 8.03
C ALA A 217 2.23 -9.42 6.94
N PHE A 218 1.62 -8.35 6.45
CA PHE A 218 2.30 -7.46 5.49
C PHE A 218 3.38 -6.66 6.22
N LEU A 219 4.65 -6.99 5.94
CA LEU A 219 5.86 -6.26 6.35
C LEU A 219 5.80 -5.65 7.75
N THR A 220 5.86 -6.51 8.79
CA THR A 220 6.07 -6.09 10.17
C THR A 220 7.52 -5.66 10.40
N PRO A 221 7.81 -4.44 10.90
CA PRO A 221 9.12 -4.17 11.47
C PRO A 221 9.34 -5.14 12.63
N GLN A 222 10.53 -5.75 12.67
CA GLN A 222 11.02 -6.45 13.86
C GLN A 222 11.48 -5.43 14.89
#